data_AF-A0A6G0SLB8-F1
#
_entry.id   AF-A0A6G0SLB8-F1
#
_cell.length_a   1.000
_cell.length_b   1.000
_cell.length_c   1.000
_cell.angle_alpha   90.00
_cell.angle_beta   90.00
_cell.angle_gamma   90.00
#
_symmetry.space_group_name_H-M   'P 1'
#
loop_
_entity.id
_entity.type
_entity.pdbx_description
1 polymer ?
#
loop_
_entity_poly.entity_id
_entity_poly.type
_entity_poly.pdbx_seq_one_letter_code
_entity_poly.pdbx_strand_id
1 'polypeptide(L)'
;MLVKQRDLGACDACHIGNQKKKPHLKKLERNTKTPNQVVYADLLIPSKDNGTRFEVVLVIMDGFSRFVTLHMLTSKSSEVVNRHIKEYVLWAERQAGRYKVRQVLTRTLHVVYKVYQILTDKGGEFVNTEMEPWYKAHGIEHVLVGPKSSQLNLCERTHQSLVEMMKASMHDAGFPRSLWPEALRNAVYIKNRIYNKGTGGVPYEMLFGVKPDLHHVRKFGALAYVHVPVTPGRKKHHDNARLGFVLGYAEDVIGCKVYFP
;
A
#
# COMPACT_ATOMS: atom_id res chain seq x y z
N MET A 1 -5.47 69.51 23.66
CA MET A 1 -5.31 68.07 23.96
C MET A 1 -5.37 67.29 22.66
N LEU A 2 -4.21 66.88 22.14
CA LEU A 2 -4.11 66.04 20.94
C LEU A 2 -4.48 64.60 21.32
N VAL A 3 -5.51 64.06 20.66
CA VAL A 3 -5.91 62.65 20.80
C VAL A 3 -4.78 61.80 20.23
N LYS A 4 -4.09 61.04 21.10
CA LYS A 4 -3.07 60.07 20.71
C LYS A 4 -3.69 59.05 19.74
N GLN A 5 -2.97 58.75 18.65
CA GLN A 5 -3.28 57.68 17.70
C GLN A 5 -3.76 56.43 18.45
N ARG A 6 -5.00 56.00 18.18
CA ARG A 6 -5.41 54.63 18.50
C ARG A 6 -4.58 53.71 17.60
N ASP A 7 -3.78 52.85 18.22
CA ASP A 7 -3.26 51.66 17.54
C ASP A 7 -4.47 50.86 17.05
N LEU A 8 -4.79 51.03 15.77
CA LEU A 8 -5.82 50.24 15.10
C LEU A 8 -5.29 48.81 14.99
N GLY A 9 -5.61 48.01 16.02
CA GLY A 9 -5.60 46.56 15.92
C GLY A 9 -6.25 46.16 14.60
N ALA A 10 -5.59 45.23 13.90
CA ALA A 10 -5.81 44.94 12.50
C ALA A 10 -7.29 44.91 12.10
N CYS A 11 -7.64 45.63 11.03
CA CYS A 11 -9.01 45.78 10.55
C CYS A 11 -9.61 44.43 10.12
N ASP A 12 -10.75 44.05 10.73
CA ASP A 12 -11.47 42.81 10.40
C ASP A 12 -11.82 42.70 8.91
N ALA A 13 -12.26 43.80 8.28
CA ALA A 13 -12.55 43.81 6.85
C ALA A 13 -11.30 43.57 5.98
N CYS A 14 -10.13 44.04 6.43
CA CYS A 14 -8.86 43.78 5.76
C CYS A 14 -8.40 42.33 5.98
N HIS A 15 -8.62 41.75 7.16
CA HIS A 15 -8.36 40.35 7.42
C HIS A 15 -9.24 39.44 6.56
N ILE A 16 -10.54 39.72 6.49
CA ILE A 16 -11.48 38.93 5.68
C ILE A 16 -11.18 39.09 4.18
N GLY A 17 -10.91 40.32 3.71
CA GLY A 17 -10.73 40.61 2.29
C GLY A 17 -9.36 40.26 1.71
N ASN A 18 -8.30 40.33 2.52
CA ASN A 18 -6.91 40.19 2.05
C ASN A 18 -6.19 38.95 2.59
N GLN A 19 -6.87 38.05 3.31
CA GLN A 19 -6.26 36.82 3.80
C GLN A 19 -5.90 35.89 2.64
N LYS A 20 -4.60 35.88 2.31
CA LYS A 20 -4.05 34.92 1.36
C LYS A 20 -4.06 33.53 1.97
N LYS A 21 -4.53 32.54 1.22
CA LYS A 21 -4.43 31.12 1.60
C LYS A 21 -2.98 30.84 2.02
N LYS A 22 -2.78 30.26 3.21
CA LYS A 22 -1.43 29.88 3.65
C LYS A 22 -0.79 29.03 2.55
N PRO A 23 0.45 29.35 2.12
CA PRO A 23 1.14 28.52 1.16
C PRO A 23 1.22 27.12 1.74
N HIS A 24 0.86 26.11 0.93
CA HIS A 24 1.05 24.72 1.35
C HIS A 24 2.52 24.54 1.70
N LEU A 25 2.79 23.99 2.89
CA LEU A 25 4.14 23.62 3.31
C LEU A 25 4.77 22.74 2.22
N LYS A 26 5.76 23.29 1.49
CA LYS A 26 6.45 22.59 0.39
C LYS A 26 7.23 21.37 0.92
N LYS A 27 7.64 21.39 2.19
CA LYS A 27 8.10 20.23 2.94
C LYS A 27 6.96 19.75 3.82
N LEU A 28 6.32 18.66 3.43
CA LEU A 28 5.69 17.76 4.38
C LEU A 28 6.69 17.49 5.51
N GLU A 29 6.29 17.65 6.76
CA GLU A 29 7.09 17.18 7.90
C GLU A 29 7.16 15.65 7.80
N ARG A 30 8.27 15.17 7.27
CA ARG A 30 8.52 13.76 6.89
C ARG A 30 9.11 12.98 8.06
N ASN A 31 8.73 13.29 9.30
CA ASN A 31 9.48 12.89 10.50
C ASN A 31 9.33 11.40 10.88
N THR A 32 9.00 10.52 9.94
CA THR A 32 9.13 9.08 10.12
C THR A 32 10.60 8.69 10.01
N LYS A 33 11.14 8.11 11.08
CA LYS A 33 12.53 7.67 11.23
C LYS A 33 12.68 6.16 11.16
N THR A 34 11.61 5.41 11.44
CA THR A 34 11.63 3.94 11.46
C THR A 34 10.35 3.36 10.86
N PRO A 35 10.39 2.11 10.38
CA PRO A 35 9.20 1.40 9.90
C PRO A 35 8.06 1.40 10.95
N ASN A 36 6.83 1.35 10.46
CA ASN A 36 5.59 1.25 11.22
C ASN A 36 5.24 2.47 12.10
N GLN A 37 6.06 3.54 12.11
CA GLN A 37 5.75 4.72 12.91
C GLN A 37 4.45 5.40 12.51
N VAL A 38 4.23 5.52 11.20
CA VAL A 38 3.00 6.07 10.64
C VAL A 38 2.61 5.15 9.50
N VAL A 39 1.42 4.57 9.57
CA VAL A 39 0.83 3.77 8.51
C VAL A 39 -0.33 4.55 7.94
N TYR A 40 -0.45 4.57 6.62
CA TYR A 40 -1.58 5.17 5.93
C TYR A 40 -2.46 4.06 5.36
N ALA A 41 -3.77 4.17 5.51
CA ALA A 41 -4.71 3.27 4.87
C ALA A 41 -5.79 4.07 4.13
N ASP A 42 -6.07 3.67 2.89
CA ASP A 42 -7.06 4.33 2.04
C ASP A 42 -7.70 3.31 1.09
N LEU A 43 -8.89 3.64 0.60
CA LEU A 43 -9.64 2.79 -0.32
C LEU A 43 -9.52 3.30 -1.75
N LEU A 44 -9.09 2.42 -2.63
CA LEU A 44 -9.16 2.60 -4.08
C LEU A 44 -10.40 1.88 -4.61
N ILE A 45 -11.30 2.62 -5.25
CA ILE A 45 -12.55 2.09 -5.80
C ILE A 45 -12.38 1.87 -7.31
N PRO A 46 -12.30 0.62 -7.80
CA PRO A 46 -12.31 0.33 -9.23
C PRO A 46 -13.67 0.67 -9.88
N SER A 47 -13.70 0.72 -11.21
CA SER A 47 -14.94 0.91 -11.97
C SER A 47 -15.95 -0.22 -11.70
N LYS A 48 -17.26 0.07 -11.73
CA LYS A 48 -18.33 -0.93 -11.50
C LYS A 48 -18.29 -2.09 -12.50
N ASP A 49 -17.95 -1.80 -13.76
CA ASP A 49 -17.79 -2.80 -14.82
C ASP A 49 -16.30 -3.18 -15.00
N ASN A 50 -15.72 -3.73 -13.95
CA ASN A 50 -14.31 -4.15 -13.93
C ASN A 50 -14.11 -5.65 -14.29
N GLY A 51 -15.20 -6.40 -14.51
CA GLY A 51 -15.15 -7.81 -14.87
C GLY A 51 -14.71 -8.75 -13.74
N THR A 52 -14.79 -8.32 -12.48
CA THR A 52 -14.42 -9.12 -11.31
C THR A 52 -15.38 -8.92 -10.14
N ARG A 53 -15.27 -9.77 -9.12
CA ARG A 53 -16.00 -9.66 -7.85
C ARG A 53 -15.46 -8.59 -6.88
N PHE A 54 -14.34 -7.95 -7.21
CA PHE A 54 -13.71 -7.00 -6.31
C PHE A 54 -14.30 -5.60 -6.51
N GLU A 55 -14.88 -5.06 -5.45
CA GLU A 55 -15.55 -3.75 -5.44
C GLU A 55 -14.64 -2.64 -4.93
N VAL A 56 -13.65 -3.01 -4.10
CA VAL A 56 -12.80 -2.08 -3.37
C VAL A 56 -11.41 -2.70 -3.22
N VAL A 57 -10.38 -1.85 -3.25
CA VAL A 57 -9.01 -2.24 -2.90
C VAL A 57 -8.58 -1.41 -1.70
N LEU A 58 -8.30 -2.07 -0.57
CA LEU A 58 -7.68 -1.43 0.57
C LEU A 58 -6.17 -1.35 0.31
N VAL A 59 -5.65 -0.13 0.26
CA VAL A 59 -4.23 0.17 0.08
C VAL A 59 -3.67 0.63 1.41
N ILE A 60 -2.68 -0.09 1.93
CA ILE A 60 -2.00 0.24 3.17
C ILE A 60 -0.54 0.54 2.86
N MET A 61 -0.03 1.69 3.29
CA MET A 61 1.33 2.13 3.03
C MET A 61 2.06 2.49 4.31
N ASP A 62 3.24 1.93 4.50
CA ASP A 62 4.15 2.36 5.56
C ASP A 62 4.77 3.73 5.23
N GLY A 63 4.69 4.67 6.18
CA GLY A 63 5.09 6.05 6.01
C GLY A 63 6.61 6.27 5.94
N PHE A 64 7.40 5.34 6.48
CA PHE A 64 8.86 5.40 6.44
C PHE A 64 9.41 4.78 5.15
N SER A 65 9.14 3.50 4.93
CA SER A 65 9.66 2.72 3.80
C SER A 65 8.92 2.96 2.48
N ARG A 66 7.67 3.47 2.53
CA ARG A 66 6.73 3.50 1.40
C ARG A 66 6.40 2.12 0.85
N PHE A 67 6.59 1.08 1.65
CA PHE A 67 6.13 -0.25 1.30
C PHE A 67 4.61 -0.25 1.28
N VAL A 68 4.03 -0.81 0.21
CA VAL A 68 2.59 -0.86 -0.01
C VAL A 68 2.10 -2.29 0.10
N THR A 69 1.00 -2.49 0.81
CA THR A 69 0.24 -3.74 0.90
C THR A 69 -1.15 -3.51 0.33
N LEU A 70 -1.66 -4.48 -0.44
CA LEU A 70 -2.99 -4.43 -1.04
C LEU A 70 -3.86 -5.57 -0.52
N HIS A 71 -5.11 -5.23 -0.21
CA HIS A 71 -6.16 -6.20 0.03
C HIS A 71 -7.30 -5.97 -0.97
N MET A 72 -7.57 -6.98 -1.80
CA MET A 72 -8.67 -6.95 -2.77
C MET A 72 -9.96 -7.38 -2.07
N LEU A 73 -10.93 -6.47 -1.97
CA LEU A 73 -12.13 -6.64 -1.16
C LEU A 73 -13.37 -6.78 -2.05
N THR A 74 -14.30 -7.63 -1.63
CA THR A 74 -15.61 -7.81 -2.27
C THR A 74 -16.69 -6.91 -1.69
N SER A 75 -16.36 -6.09 -0.68
CA SER A 75 -17.30 -5.18 -0.03
C SER A 75 -16.55 -4.05 0.65
N LYS A 76 -17.20 -2.89 0.76
CA LYS A 76 -16.77 -1.72 1.55
C LYS A 76 -17.25 -1.78 3.02
N SER A 77 -17.77 -2.92 3.49
CA SER A 77 -18.23 -3.01 4.88
C SER A 77 -17.08 -2.76 5.86
N SER A 78 -17.39 -2.06 6.96
CA SER A 78 -16.43 -1.78 8.02
C SER A 78 -15.81 -3.08 8.55
N GLU A 79 -16.60 -4.12 8.77
CA GLU A 79 -16.12 -5.44 9.22
C GLU A 79 -14.99 -5.99 8.34
N VAL A 80 -15.16 -5.96 7.01
CA VAL A 80 -14.18 -6.50 6.07
C VAL A 80 -12.92 -5.63 6.05
N VAL A 81 -13.07 -4.30 6.01
CA VAL A 81 -11.94 -3.36 6.02
C VAL A 81 -11.15 -3.46 7.33
N ASN A 82 -11.85 -3.44 8.46
CA ASN A 82 -11.28 -3.55 9.81
C ASN A 82 -10.48 -4.84 9.98
N ARG A 83 -11.01 -5.98 9.54
CA ARG A 83 -10.31 -7.27 9.61
C ARG A 83 -8.95 -7.19 8.93
N HIS A 84 -8.88 -6.63 7.72
CA HIS A 84 -7.62 -6.52 7.00
C HIS A 84 -6.65 -5.50 7.61
N ILE A 85 -7.13 -4.43 8.25
CA ILE A 85 -6.27 -3.52 9.03
C ILE A 85 -5.65 -4.26 10.21
N LYS A 86 -6.45 -5.03 10.97
CA LYS A 86 -5.96 -5.83 12.10
C LYS A 86 -4.91 -6.86 11.65
N GLU A 87 -5.18 -7.57 10.54
CA GLU A 87 -4.23 -8.51 9.92
C GLU A 87 -2.93 -7.82 9.50
N TYR A 88 -3.03 -6.64 8.86
CA TYR A 88 -1.88 -5.86 8.44
C TYR A 88 -1.00 -5.46 9.63
N VAL A 89 -1.58 -4.93 10.71
CA VAL A 89 -0.81 -4.52 11.90
C VAL A 89 -0.03 -5.72 12.45
N LEU A 90 -0.71 -6.85 12.67
CA LEU A 90 -0.09 -8.07 13.16
C LEU A 90 1.02 -8.60 12.25
N TRP A 91 0.85 -8.48 10.94
CA TRP A 91 1.87 -8.85 9.96
C TRP A 91 3.06 -7.88 10.00
N ALA A 92 2.80 -6.57 9.93
CA ALA A 92 3.81 -5.53 9.81
C ALA A 92 4.76 -5.51 11.01
N GLU A 93 4.23 -5.69 12.23
CA GLU A 93 5.01 -5.74 13.46
C GLU A 93 5.96 -6.96 13.52
N ARG A 94 5.58 -8.07 12.89
CA ARG A 94 6.42 -9.27 12.79
C ARG A 94 7.41 -9.24 11.63
N GLN A 95 7.09 -8.49 10.58
CA GLN A 95 7.86 -8.49 9.35
C GLN A 95 8.91 -7.37 9.28
N ALA A 96 8.63 -6.22 9.87
CA ALA A 96 9.54 -5.08 9.82
C ALA A 96 10.88 -5.43 10.46
N GLY A 97 11.98 -5.21 9.73
CA GLY A 97 13.34 -5.52 10.14
C GLY A 97 13.65 -7.01 10.33
N ARG A 98 12.78 -7.93 9.90
CA ARG A 98 12.91 -9.38 10.15
C ARG A 98 14.27 -9.96 9.74
N TYR A 99 14.93 -9.41 8.72
CA TYR A 99 16.24 -9.92 8.28
C TYR A 99 17.37 -9.52 9.23
N LYS A 100 17.28 -8.33 9.83
CA LYS A 100 18.22 -7.87 10.88
C LYS A 100 18.03 -8.66 12.17
N VAL A 101 16.78 -9.01 12.51
CA VAL A 101 16.44 -9.74 13.74
C VAL A 101 16.78 -11.23 13.64
N ARG A 102 16.59 -11.88 12.47
CA ARG A 102 16.90 -13.31 12.27
C ARG A 102 18.39 -13.67 12.33
N GLN A 103 19.30 -12.70 12.19
CA GLN A 103 20.74 -12.91 12.41
C GLN A 103 21.06 -13.17 13.90
N VAL A 104 20.16 -12.82 14.82
CA VAL A 104 20.28 -13.09 16.26
C VAL A 104 19.34 -14.25 16.60
N LEU A 105 19.91 -15.46 16.66
CA LEU A 105 19.25 -16.73 17.05
C LEU A 105 18.85 -16.72 18.54
N THR A 106 17.99 -15.78 18.96
CA THR A 106 17.37 -15.80 20.28
C THR A 106 15.90 -16.14 20.13
N ARG A 107 15.49 -17.17 20.87
CA ARG A 107 14.21 -17.89 20.87
C ARG A 107 13.01 -17.05 21.36
N THR A 108 13.12 -15.73 21.30
CA THR A 108 12.13 -14.76 21.75
C THR A 108 11.84 -13.81 20.59
N LEU A 109 10.62 -13.89 20.04
CA LEU A 109 10.16 -12.98 19.00
C LEU A 109 10.00 -11.58 19.61
N HIS A 110 11.06 -10.78 19.60
CA HIS A 110 11.00 -9.39 20.06
C HIS A 110 10.50 -8.51 18.90
N VAL A 111 9.28 -7.99 19.03
CA VAL A 111 8.71 -7.01 18.09
C VAL A 111 9.47 -5.69 18.25
N VAL A 112 10.34 -5.37 17.29
CA VAL A 112 11.17 -4.16 17.30
C VAL A 112 10.40 -2.95 16.79
N TYR A 113 9.60 -3.12 15.74
CA TYR A 113 8.90 -2.03 15.05
C TYR A 113 7.39 -2.18 15.20
N LYS A 114 6.83 -1.55 16.24
CA LYS A 114 5.39 -1.51 16.48
C LYS A 114 4.70 -0.49 15.58
N VAL A 115 3.41 -0.70 15.32
CA VAL A 115 2.59 0.32 14.65
C VAL A 115 2.19 1.36 15.69
N TYR A 116 2.61 2.63 15.50
CA TYR A 116 2.25 3.70 16.44
C TYR A 116 1.02 4.48 16.00
N GLN A 117 0.97 4.89 14.73
CA GLN A 117 -0.12 5.69 14.19
C GLN A 117 -0.70 5.07 12.92
N ILE A 118 -2.02 5.08 12.80
CA ILE A 118 -2.73 4.77 11.55
C ILE A 118 -3.51 6.00 11.10
N LEU A 119 -3.25 6.44 9.89
CA LEU A 119 -3.92 7.57 9.25
C LEU A 119 -4.88 7.05 8.19
N THR A 120 -6.15 7.38 8.35
CA THR A 120 -7.20 7.08 7.37
C THR A 120 -7.92 8.36 6.98
N ASP A 121 -8.68 8.32 5.88
CA ASP A 121 -9.65 9.38 5.63
C ASP A 121 -10.80 9.31 6.67
N LYS A 122 -11.76 10.23 6.55
CA LYS A 122 -12.97 10.26 7.41
C LYS A 122 -14.05 9.28 6.93
N GLY A 123 -13.70 8.25 6.16
CA GLY A 123 -14.61 7.22 5.72
C GLY A 123 -15.23 6.47 6.91
N GLY A 124 -16.54 6.24 6.86
CA GLY A 124 -17.27 5.51 7.91
C GLY A 124 -16.80 4.05 8.05
N GLU A 125 -16.15 3.51 7.03
CA GLU A 125 -15.48 2.21 7.07
C GLU A 125 -14.37 2.15 8.15
N PHE A 126 -13.67 3.26 8.38
CA PHE A 126 -12.54 3.34 9.31
C PHE A 126 -12.94 3.83 10.69
N VAL A 127 -14.08 4.54 10.78
CA VAL A 127 -14.61 5.12 12.02
C VAL A 127 -15.79 4.28 12.50
N ASN A 128 -15.56 3.36 13.42
CA ASN A 128 -16.62 2.54 14.01
C ASN A 128 -16.33 2.21 15.48
N THR A 129 -17.39 1.89 16.21
CA THR A 129 -17.38 1.61 17.66
C THR A 129 -16.56 0.37 18.03
N GLU A 130 -16.19 -0.48 17.07
CA GLU A 130 -15.40 -1.68 17.29
C GLU A 130 -13.89 -1.43 17.18
N MET A 131 -13.45 -0.61 16.21
CA MET A 131 -12.03 -0.34 15.98
C MET A 131 -11.41 0.59 17.01
N GLU A 132 -12.16 1.58 17.51
CA GLU A 132 -11.62 2.51 18.49
C GLU A 132 -11.14 1.81 19.79
N PRO A 133 -11.92 0.90 20.42
CA PRO A 133 -11.42 0.09 21.52
C PRO A 133 -10.22 -0.77 21.14
N TRP A 134 -10.21 -1.34 19.93
CA TRP A 134 -9.12 -2.19 19.47
C TRP A 134 -7.81 -1.40 19.34
N TYR A 135 -7.83 -0.21 18.73
CA TYR A 135 -6.67 0.69 18.64
C TYR A 135 -6.17 1.08 20.03
N LYS A 136 -7.06 1.47 20.94
CA LYS A 136 -6.70 1.80 22.34
C LYS A 136 -6.03 0.63 23.05
N ALA A 137 -6.56 -0.59 22.90
CA ALA A 137 -6.01 -1.80 23.51
C ALA A 137 -4.60 -2.14 23.01
N HIS A 138 -4.26 -1.76 21.78
CA HIS A 138 -2.93 -1.97 21.18
C HIS A 138 -2.02 -0.75 21.31
N GLY A 139 -2.49 0.35 21.91
CA GLY A 139 -1.75 1.61 22.01
C GLY A 139 -1.51 2.31 20.67
N ILE A 140 -2.38 2.04 19.69
CA ILE A 140 -2.32 2.64 18.35
C ILE A 140 -3.14 3.92 18.34
N GLU A 141 -2.55 5.02 17.85
CA GLU A 141 -3.25 6.27 17.63
C GLU A 141 -3.88 6.28 16.23
N HIS A 142 -5.21 6.34 16.17
CA HIS A 142 -5.94 6.46 14.92
C HIS A 142 -6.21 7.94 14.62
N VAL A 143 -5.63 8.43 13.52
CA VAL A 143 -5.73 9.84 13.11
C VAL A 143 -6.61 9.94 11.87
N LEU A 144 -7.71 10.69 12.01
CA LEU A 144 -8.63 10.94 10.90
C LEU A 144 -8.22 12.17 10.11
N VAL A 145 -7.87 11.95 8.85
CA VAL A 145 -7.32 12.97 8.00
C VAL A 145 -8.42 13.55 7.10
N GLY A 146 -8.53 14.89 7.11
CA GLY A 146 -9.49 15.59 6.25
C GLY A 146 -9.15 15.49 4.75
N PRO A 147 -10.15 15.65 3.87
CA PRO A 147 -9.94 15.63 2.43
C PRO A 147 -8.94 16.71 1.99
N LYS A 148 -8.08 16.39 1.01
CA LYS A 148 -7.02 17.26 0.47
C LYS A 148 -5.98 17.73 1.50
N SER A 149 -5.78 16.97 2.58
CA SER A 149 -4.68 17.26 3.49
C SER A 149 -3.33 16.99 2.80
N SER A 150 -2.33 17.80 3.14
CA SER A 150 -0.97 17.52 2.64
C SER A 150 -0.45 16.14 3.05
N GLN A 151 -0.96 15.60 4.16
CA GLN A 151 -0.52 14.35 4.78
C GLN A 151 -0.90 13.11 3.95
N LEU A 152 -2.01 13.14 3.20
CA LEU A 152 -2.46 12.04 2.33
C LEU A 152 -1.95 12.12 0.88
N ASN A 153 -1.31 13.23 0.47
CA ASN A 153 -0.75 13.39 -0.88
C ASN A 153 0.21 12.24 -1.29
N LEU A 154 0.78 11.54 -0.31
CA LEU A 154 1.68 10.40 -0.54
C LEU A 154 0.91 9.15 -0.97
N CYS A 155 -0.26 8.91 -0.38
CA CYS A 155 -1.19 7.84 -0.76
C CYS A 155 -1.76 8.12 -2.15
N GLU A 156 -2.23 9.35 -2.39
CA GLU A 156 -2.80 9.74 -3.69
C GLU A 156 -1.81 9.52 -4.84
N ARG A 157 -0.55 9.98 -4.71
CA ARG A 157 0.49 9.74 -5.71
C ARG A 157 0.81 8.26 -5.87
N THR A 158 0.76 7.50 -4.78
CA THR A 158 0.98 6.05 -4.79
C THR A 158 -0.14 5.35 -5.55
N HIS A 159 -1.40 5.69 -5.30
CA HIS A 159 -2.56 5.18 -6.04
C HIS A 159 -2.43 5.46 -7.52
N GLN A 160 -2.12 6.70 -7.89
CA GLN A 160 -1.92 7.07 -9.29
C GLN A 160 -0.84 6.22 -9.95
N SER A 161 0.33 6.10 -9.31
CA SER A 161 1.43 5.28 -9.84
C SER A 161 1.02 3.82 -10.05
N LEU A 162 0.29 3.24 -9.09
CA LEU A 162 -0.13 1.84 -9.16
C LEU A 162 -1.16 1.61 -10.27
N VAL A 163 -2.10 2.53 -10.43
CA VAL A 163 -3.10 2.47 -11.52
C VAL A 163 -2.42 2.64 -12.88
N GLU A 164 -1.44 3.53 -13.02
CA GLU A 164 -0.68 3.71 -14.26
C GLU A 164 0.14 2.46 -14.61
N MET A 165 0.86 1.88 -13.64
CA MET A 165 1.61 0.63 -13.82
C MET A 165 0.70 -0.54 -14.22
N MET A 166 -0.46 -0.66 -13.56
CA MET A 166 -1.47 -1.67 -13.90
C MET A 166 -1.99 -1.48 -15.33
N LYS A 167 -2.39 -0.26 -15.70
CA LYS A 167 -2.89 0.06 -17.05
C LYS A 167 -1.86 -0.24 -18.12
N ALA A 168 -0.61 0.16 -17.92
CA ALA A 168 0.48 -0.10 -18.85
C ALA A 168 0.73 -1.61 -19.02
N SER A 169 0.80 -2.36 -17.93
CA SER A 169 0.99 -3.82 -17.95
C SER A 169 -0.14 -4.54 -18.66
N MET A 170 -1.39 -4.14 -18.40
CA MET A 170 -2.58 -4.71 -19.05
C MET A 170 -2.63 -4.41 -20.54
N HIS A 171 -2.34 -3.16 -20.92
CA HIS A 171 -2.33 -2.74 -22.33
C HIS A 171 -1.29 -3.52 -23.13
N ASP A 172 -0.08 -3.61 -22.59
CA ASP A 172 1.01 -4.31 -23.27
C ASP A 172 0.81 -5.83 -23.35
N ALA A 173 0.21 -6.46 -22.33
CA ALA A 173 -0.09 -7.90 -22.36
C ALA A 173 -1.32 -8.25 -23.24
N GLY A 174 -2.19 -7.28 -23.55
CA GLY A 174 -3.41 -7.51 -24.32
C GLY A 174 -4.45 -8.40 -23.61
N PHE A 175 -4.40 -8.49 -22.28
CA PHE A 175 -5.24 -9.39 -21.50
C PHE A 175 -6.64 -8.84 -21.19
N PRO A 176 -7.65 -9.73 -20.97
CA PRO A 176 -8.99 -9.32 -20.59
C PRO A 176 -9.00 -8.44 -19.34
N ARG A 177 -9.90 -7.45 -19.28
CA ARG A 177 -10.01 -6.51 -18.15
C ARG A 177 -10.14 -7.23 -16.79
N SER A 178 -10.76 -8.41 -16.74
CA SER A 178 -10.91 -9.22 -15.53
C SER A 178 -9.59 -9.60 -14.84
N LEU A 179 -8.45 -9.51 -15.53
CA LEU A 179 -7.11 -9.74 -14.95
C LEU A 179 -6.49 -8.50 -14.29
N TRP A 180 -7.20 -7.37 -14.23
CA TRP A 180 -6.72 -6.15 -13.56
C TRP A 180 -6.27 -6.37 -12.10
N PRO A 181 -6.88 -7.25 -11.26
CA PRO A 181 -6.42 -7.41 -9.88
C PRO A 181 -5.01 -8.01 -9.83
N GLU A 182 -4.68 -8.90 -10.78
CA GLU A 182 -3.36 -9.53 -10.85
C GLU A 182 -2.32 -8.54 -11.37
N ALA A 183 -2.67 -7.73 -12.36
CA ALA A 183 -1.82 -6.64 -12.82
C ALA A 183 -1.54 -5.62 -11.70
N LEU A 184 -2.54 -5.28 -10.88
CA LEU A 184 -2.37 -4.36 -9.76
C LEU A 184 -1.51 -4.96 -8.64
N ARG A 185 -1.68 -6.24 -8.31
CA ARG A 185 -0.80 -6.96 -7.37
C ARG A 185 0.64 -6.98 -7.86
N ASN A 186 0.85 -7.29 -9.15
CA ASN A 186 2.18 -7.25 -9.76
C ASN A 186 2.77 -5.83 -9.73
N ALA A 187 1.96 -4.80 -10.00
CA ALA A 187 2.42 -3.41 -9.90
C ALA A 187 2.94 -3.07 -8.50
N VAL A 188 2.26 -3.51 -7.43
CA VAL A 188 2.74 -3.33 -6.05
C VAL A 188 3.99 -4.15 -5.77
N TYR A 189 4.03 -5.40 -6.21
CA TYR A 189 5.20 -6.26 -6.06
C TYR A 189 6.47 -5.61 -6.62
N ILE A 190 6.36 -5.05 -7.83
CA ILE A 190 7.45 -4.33 -8.50
C ILE A 190 7.74 -3.01 -7.82
N LYS A 191 6.72 -2.19 -7.52
CA LYS A 191 6.89 -0.88 -6.87
C LYS A 191 7.65 -0.99 -5.55
N ASN A 192 7.39 -2.04 -4.77
CA ASN A 192 8.07 -2.28 -3.51
C ASN A 192 9.55 -2.63 -3.69
N ARG A 193 9.99 -3.11 -4.86
CA ARG A 193 11.35 -3.59 -5.11
C ARG A 193 12.19 -2.70 -6.03
N ILE A 194 11.63 -1.59 -6.48
CA ILE A 194 12.36 -0.57 -7.26
C ILE A 194 12.66 0.66 -6.40
N TYR A 195 13.62 1.46 -6.84
CA TYR A 195 14.01 2.68 -6.15
C TYR A 195 12.85 3.68 -6.05
N ASN A 196 12.62 4.21 -4.85
CA ASN A 196 11.63 5.24 -4.59
C ASN A 196 12.33 6.58 -4.28
N LYS A 197 12.17 7.56 -5.17
CA LYS A 197 12.75 8.91 -4.99
C LYS A 197 12.26 9.62 -3.74
N GLY A 198 11.05 9.33 -3.27
CA GLY A 198 10.47 9.93 -2.08
C GLY A 198 11.16 9.51 -0.78
N THR A 199 11.71 8.28 -0.72
CA THR A 199 12.47 7.77 0.43
C THR A 199 13.97 7.78 0.22
N GLY A 200 14.44 7.87 -1.02
CA GLY A 200 15.86 7.71 -1.33
C GLY A 200 16.33 6.25 -1.25
N GLY A 201 15.43 5.27 -1.31
CA GLY A 201 15.75 3.86 -1.15
C GLY A 201 14.71 2.92 -1.76
N VAL A 202 14.95 1.61 -1.61
CA VAL A 202 14.03 0.57 -2.09
C VAL A 202 13.06 0.19 -0.95
N PRO A 203 11.74 0.33 -1.11
CA PRO A 203 10.78 0.09 -0.03
C PRO A 203 10.92 -1.27 0.66
N TYR A 204 11.17 -2.33 -0.11
CA TYR A 204 11.40 -3.68 0.40
C TYR A 204 12.61 -3.73 1.35
N GLU A 205 13.74 -3.15 0.93
CA GLU A 205 14.94 -3.11 1.77
C GLU A 205 14.75 -2.28 3.02
N MET A 206 14.04 -1.14 2.90
CA MET A 206 13.74 -0.27 4.04
C MET A 206 12.82 -0.92 5.06
N LEU A 207 11.84 -1.73 4.62
CA LEU A 207 10.92 -2.43 5.52
C LEU A 207 11.56 -3.67 6.13
N PHE A 208 12.13 -4.57 5.33
CA PHE A 208 12.60 -5.88 5.81
C PHE A 208 14.07 -5.88 6.26
N GLY A 209 14.86 -4.88 5.86
CA GLY A 209 16.29 -4.78 6.14
C GLY A 209 17.17 -5.63 5.22
N VAL A 210 16.66 -6.05 4.06
CA VAL A 210 17.39 -6.89 3.08
C VAL A 210 17.05 -6.47 1.65
N LYS A 211 18.05 -6.48 0.77
CA LYS A 211 17.85 -6.18 -0.65
C LYS A 211 16.91 -7.22 -1.28
N PRO A 212 15.93 -6.79 -2.09
CA PRO A 212 15.10 -7.74 -2.82
C PRO A 212 15.91 -8.44 -3.90
N ASP A 213 15.65 -9.72 -4.11
CA ASP A 213 16.04 -10.39 -5.34
C ASP A 213 15.09 -9.97 -6.48
N LEU A 214 15.66 -9.73 -7.66
CA LEU A 214 14.95 -9.35 -8.87
C LEU A 214 15.17 -10.34 -10.02
N HIS A 215 16.07 -11.33 -9.87
CA HIS A 215 16.43 -12.23 -10.97
C HIS A 215 15.26 -13.08 -11.46
N HIS A 216 14.31 -13.39 -10.58
CA HIS A 216 13.11 -14.14 -10.91
C HIS A 216 12.02 -13.30 -11.56
N VAL A 217 12.13 -11.96 -11.52
CA VAL A 217 11.10 -11.05 -12.03
C VAL A 217 11.06 -11.10 -13.55
N ARG A 218 9.86 -11.26 -14.07
CA ARG A 218 9.52 -11.23 -15.49
C ARG A 218 8.40 -10.23 -15.70
N LYS A 219 8.35 -9.73 -16.93
CA LYS A 219 7.31 -8.83 -17.40
C LYS A 219 5.92 -9.47 -17.23
N PHE A 220 4.92 -8.68 -16.87
CA PHE A 220 3.53 -9.13 -16.87
C PHE A 220 3.11 -9.52 -18.30
N GLY A 221 2.55 -10.70 -18.48
CA GLY A 221 2.27 -11.29 -19.79
C GLY A 221 3.48 -11.98 -20.45
N ALA A 222 4.60 -12.16 -19.75
CA ALA A 222 5.72 -12.94 -20.31
C ALA A 222 5.35 -14.41 -20.51
N LEU A 223 5.87 -15.02 -21.57
CA LEU A 223 5.67 -16.43 -21.87
C LEU A 223 6.25 -17.32 -20.75
N ALA A 224 5.49 -18.30 -20.29
CA ALA A 224 5.88 -19.25 -19.26
C ALA A 224 5.63 -20.69 -19.72
N TYR A 225 6.65 -21.53 -19.60
CA TYR A 225 6.53 -22.97 -19.79
C TYR A 225 6.37 -23.63 -18.42
N VAL A 226 5.16 -24.03 -18.08
CA VAL A 226 4.84 -24.58 -16.76
C VAL A 226 4.87 -26.10 -16.82
N HIS A 227 5.73 -26.72 -16.02
CA HIS A 227 5.82 -28.18 -15.96
C HIS A 227 4.48 -28.79 -15.56
N VAL A 228 4.00 -29.75 -16.36
CA VAL A 228 2.81 -30.53 -16.01
C VAL A 228 3.24 -31.61 -15.02
N PRO A 229 2.63 -31.74 -13.83
CA PRO A 229 3.00 -32.78 -12.87
C PRO A 229 2.87 -34.19 -13.45
N VAL A 230 3.72 -35.12 -13.01
CA VAL A 230 3.58 -36.53 -13.36
C VAL A 230 2.41 -37.11 -12.56
N THR A 231 1.35 -37.54 -13.26
CA THR A 231 0.18 -38.22 -12.67
C THR A 231 0.05 -39.63 -13.25
N PRO A 232 -0.66 -40.57 -12.58
CA PRO A 232 -0.80 -41.95 -13.05
C PRO A 232 -1.38 -42.08 -14.48
N GLY A 233 -2.17 -41.09 -14.92
CA GLY A 233 -2.72 -41.04 -16.28
C GLY A 233 -1.79 -40.45 -17.35
N ARG A 234 -0.59 -40.00 -16.97
CA ARG A 234 0.37 -39.39 -17.90
C ARG A 234 1.08 -40.44 -18.73
N LYS A 235 0.97 -40.34 -20.05
CA LYS A 235 1.64 -41.24 -21.01
C LYS A 235 2.96 -40.65 -21.48
N LYS A 236 3.84 -41.50 -22.02
CA LYS A 236 5.19 -41.14 -22.51
C LYS A 236 5.20 -40.02 -23.56
N HIS A 237 4.12 -39.87 -24.32
CA HIS A 237 3.98 -38.86 -25.38
C HIS A 237 3.19 -37.61 -24.96
N HIS A 238 2.77 -37.50 -23.69
CA HIS A 238 2.13 -36.26 -23.22
C HIS A 238 3.19 -35.17 -23.05
N ASP A 239 2.79 -33.92 -23.32
CA ASP A 239 3.66 -32.77 -23.15
C ASP A 239 4.18 -32.63 -21.73
N ASN A 240 5.45 -32.25 -21.60
CA ASN A 240 6.10 -32.04 -20.32
C ASN A 240 5.80 -30.67 -19.71
N ALA A 241 5.31 -29.74 -20.52
CA ALA A 241 4.98 -28.39 -20.10
C ALA A 241 3.76 -27.87 -20.85
N ARG A 242 3.02 -27.00 -20.17
CA ARG A 242 1.93 -26.22 -20.76
C ARG A 242 2.38 -24.77 -20.90
N LEU A 243 2.07 -24.18 -22.05
CA LEU A 243 2.35 -22.77 -22.33
C LEU A 243 1.32 -21.88 -21.63
N GLY A 244 1.78 -20.87 -20.90
CA GLY A 244 0.95 -19.84 -20.29
C GLY A 244 1.68 -18.50 -20.22
N PHE A 245 1.11 -17.56 -19.48
CA PHE A 245 1.64 -16.21 -19.36
C PHE A 245 1.75 -15.76 -17.91
N VAL A 246 2.84 -15.13 -17.53
CA VAL A 246 3.09 -14.65 -16.16
C VAL A 246 2.11 -13.53 -15.81
N LEU A 247 1.36 -13.72 -14.73
CA LEU A 247 0.50 -12.69 -14.13
C LEU A 247 1.21 -11.90 -13.01
N GLY A 248 2.36 -12.36 -12.55
CA GLY A 248 3.15 -11.69 -11.52
C GLY A 248 3.35 -12.54 -10.27
N TYR A 249 3.66 -11.87 -9.18
CA TYR A 249 4.24 -12.46 -7.98
C TYR A 249 3.50 -12.00 -6.72
N ALA A 250 3.59 -12.81 -5.67
CA ALA A 250 3.09 -12.49 -4.34
C ALA A 250 4.22 -12.63 -3.31
N GLU A 251 4.09 -11.98 -2.15
CA GLU A 251 5.13 -12.01 -1.10
C GLU A 251 5.22 -13.37 -0.40
N ASP A 252 4.11 -14.11 -0.36
CA ASP A 252 3.90 -15.36 0.36
C ASP A 252 3.98 -16.61 -0.53
N VAL A 253 4.23 -16.43 -1.83
CA VAL A 253 4.28 -17.52 -2.81
C VAL A 253 5.67 -17.60 -3.44
N ILE A 254 6.27 -18.79 -3.38
CA ILE A 254 7.46 -19.10 -4.18
C ILE A 254 7.01 -19.38 -5.61
N GLY A 255 7.47 -18.56 -6.55
CA GLY A 255 7.14 -18.66 -7.97
C GLY A 255 6.24 -17.53 -8.44
N CYS A 256 5.62 -17.70 -9.61
CA CYS A 256 4.73 -16.72 -10.21
C CYS A 256 3.36 -17.32 -10.48
N LYS A 257 2.33 -16.47 -10.47
CA LYS A 257 1.01 -16.83 -10.97
C LYS A 257 1.04 -16.84 -12.49
N VAL A 258 0.41 -17.85 -13.10
CA VAL A 258 0.39 -18.03 -14.55
C VAL A 258 -1.07 -18.07 -15.05
N TYR A 259 -1.35 -17.34 -16.11
CA TYR A 259 -2.58 -17.38 -16.87
C TYR A 259 -2.45 -18.37 -18.02
N PHE A 260 -3.48 -19.19 -18.19
CA PHE A 260 -3.61 -20.04 -19.35
C PHE A 260 -4.92 -19.65 -20.04
N PRO A 261 -4.86 -19.02 -21.22
CA PRO A 261 -6.06 -18.67 -21.98
C PRO A 261 -6.84 -19.90 -22.44
#